data_AF-A0A0B6XTT3-F1
#
_entry.id   AF-A0A0B6XTT3-F1
#
_cell.length_a   1.000
_cell.length_b   1.000
_cell.length_c   1.000
_cell.angle_alpha   90.00
_cell.angle_beta   90.00
_cell.angle_gamma   90.00
#
_symmetry.space_group_name_H-M   'P 1'
#
loop_
_entity.id
_entity.type
_entity.pdbx_description
1 polymer ?
#
loop_
_entity_poly.entity_id
_entity_poly.type
_entity_poly.pdbx_seq_one_letter_code
_entity_poly.pdbx_strand_id
1 'polypeptide(L)' 'GKGQFPNTYPGSIDGDGDGTVNLRSLLGCLRWVGKQGYPVEHQVFNGSTSDHMAILANSNVRQYILDVVTGKR' A
#
# COMPACT_ATOMS: atom_id res chain seq x y z
N GLY A 1 0.92 -10.81 32.35
CA GLY A 1 -0.13 -9.78 32.52
C GLY A 1 0.11 -8.62 31.57
N LYS A 2 -0.88 -7.76 31.35
CA LYS A 2 -0.73 -6.47 30.66
C LYS A 2 0.50 -5.74 31.27
N GLY A 3 1.55 -5.47 30.49
CA GLY A 3 2.81 -4.89 30.98
C GLY A 3 4.00 -5.84 31.17
N GLN A 4 3.94 -7.07 30.64
CA GLN A 4 5.07 -8.01 30.66
C GLN A 4 5.68 -8.13 29.26
N PHE A 5 6.70 -7.31 29.00
CA PHE A 5 7.53 -7.45 27.82
C PHE A 5 8.49 -8.65 27.96
N PRO A 6 8.75 -9.44 26.89
CA PRO A 6 8.16 -9.40 25.55
C PRO A 6 7.02 -10.42 25.35
N ASN A 7 6.70 -11.21 26.37
CA ASN A 7 5.89 -12.43 26.22
C ASN A 7 4.38 -12.21 26.38
N THR A 8 3.90 -10.99 26.19
CA THR A 8 2.46 -10.67 26.20
C THR A 8 2.11 -9.76 25.04
N TYR A 9 0.85 -9.80 24.62
CA TYR A 9 0.36 -8.92 23.56
C TYR A 9 0.47 -7.45 23.98
N PRO A 10 1.11 -6.60 23.18
CA PRO A 10 1.14 -5.16 23.43
C PRO A 10 -0.22 -4.55 23.15
N GLY A 11 -0.46 -3.34 23.66
CA GLY A 11 -1.50 -2.49 23.09
C GLY A 11 -1.05 -1.97 21.71
N SER A 12 -2.00 -1.74 20.80
CA SER A 12 -1.75 -1.14 19.49
C SER A 12 -2.22 0.31 19.41
N ILE A 13 -1.53 1.10 18.60
CA ILE A 13 -1.98 2.41 18.14
C ILE A 13 -1.97 2.34 16.62
N ASP A 14 -3.13 2.49 16.00
CA ASP A 14 -3.28 2.37 14.56
C ASP A 14 -2.87 3.69 13.87
N GLY A 15 -2.27 3.55 12.69
CA GLY A 15 -1.92 4.66 11.82
C GLY A 15 -2.40 4.41 10.40
N ASP A 16 -2.15 5.36 9.50
CA ASP A 16 -2.57 5.25 8.10
C ASP A 16 -1.72 4.24 7.30
N GLY A 17 -2.34 3.52 6.38
CA GLY A 17 -1.74 2.43 5.61
C GLY A 17 -2.79 1.49 5.00
N ASP A 18 -2.33 0.35 4.50
CA ASP A 18 -3.20 -0.70 3.93
C ASP A 18 -3.65 -1.74 4.97
N GLY A 19 -3.49 -1.43 6.27
CA GLY A 19 -3.74 -2.36 7.38
C GLY A 19 -2.54 -3.24 7.75
N THR A 20 -1.46 -3.27 6.95
CA THR A 20 -0.20 -3.98 7.28
C THR A 20 1.02 -3.08 7.06
N VAL A 21 1.10 -2.45 5.89
CA VAL A 21 2.16 -1.53 5.49
C VAL A 21 1.70 -0.10 5.76
N ASN A 22 2.51 0.64 6.54
CA ASN A 22 2.26 2.04 6.84
C ASN A 22 2.38 2.93 5.58
N LEU A 23 1.58 4.01 5.53
CA LEU A 23 1.55 4.96 4.42
C LEU A 23 2.95 5.54 4.10
N ARG A 24 3.77 5.78 5.12
CA ARG A 24 5.15 6.27 4.93
C ARG A 24 5.99 5.34 4.06
N SER A 25 5.83 4.02 4.21
CA SER A 25 6.49 3.03 3.36
C SER A 25 5.86 2.96 1.97
N LEU A 26 4.52 3.03 1.85
CA LEU A 26 3.82 3.03 0.55
C LEU A 26 4.25 4.21 -0.34
N LEU A 27 4.48 5.39 0.25
CA LEU A 27 4.96 6.58 -0.46
C LEU A 27 6.47 6.56 -0.80
N GLY A 28 7.18 5.47 -0.47
CA GLY A 28 8.62 5.36 -0.69
C GLY A 28 9.04 5.48 -2.16
N CYS A 29 8.20 5.02 -3.10
CA CYS A 29 8.48 5.08 -4.53
C CYS A 29 8.64 6.51 -5.07
N LEU A 30 7.98 7.50 -4.45
CA LEU A 30 8.06 8.91 -4.85
C LEU A 30 9.48 9.48 -4.69
N ARG A 31 10.33 8.86 -3.86
CA ARG A 31 11.74 9.26 -3.72
C ARG A 31 12.56 9.00 -4.98
N TRP A 32 12.08 8.14 -5.88
CA TRP A 32 12.75 7.82 -7.14
C TRP A 32 12.36 8.74 -8.29
N VAL A 33 11.40 9.65 -8.09
CA VAL A 33 11.06 10.68 -9.08
C VAL A 33 12.31 11.50 -9.41
N GLY A 34 12.67 11.57 -10.69
CA GLY A 34 13.87 12.28 -11.16
C GLY A 34 15.21 11.63 -10.77
N LYS A 35 15.20 10.39 -10.24
CA LYS A 35 16.42 9.63 -9.91
C LYS A 35 16.75 8.53 -10.92
N GLN A 36 15.93 8.38 -11.95
CA GLN A 36 16.12 7.43 -13.05
C GLN A 36 15.69 8.05 -14.39
N GLY A 37 16.05 7.43 -15.51
CA GLY A 37 15.74 7.91 -16.85
C GLY A 37 14.27 7.75 -17.30
N TYR A 38 13.44 7.10 -16.49
CA TYR A 38 12.04 6.82 -16.81
C TYR A 38 11.09 7.46 -15.77
N PRO A 39 9.85 7.81 -16.15
CA PRO A 39 8.87 8.35 -15.20
C PRO A 39 8.53 7.35 -14.09
N VAL A 40 8.18 7.88 -12.90
CA VAL A 40 7.66 7.09 -11.78
C VAL A 40 6.18 7.45 -11.63
N GLU A 41 5.33 6.45 -11.78
CA GLU A 41 3.87 6.56 -11.67
C GLU A 41 3.42 6.15 -10.28
N HIS A 42 2.52 6.94 -9.67
CA HIS A 42 1.96 6.66 -8.35
C HIS A 42 0.43 6.68 -8.41
N GLN A 43 -0.19 5.59 -8.00
CA GLN A 43 -1.64 5.41 -7.99
C GLN A 43 -2.10 5.00 -6.59
N VAL A 44 -3.05 5.75 -6.04
CA VAL A 44 -3.68 5.45 -4.76
C VAL A 44 -5.00 4.72 -5.00
N PHE A 45 -5.23 3.66 -4.22
CA PHE A 45 -6.51 2.95 -4.16
C PHE A 45 -7.05 3.05 -2.74
N ASN A 46 -8.22 3.67 -2.58
CA ASN A 46 -8.87 3.87 -1.29
C ASN A 46 -10.00 2.86 -1.08
N GLY A 47 -10.53 2.80 0.14
CA GLY A 47 -11.69 2.00 0.50
C GLY A 47 -11.35 0.62 1.05
N SER A 48 -12.36 -0.05 1.60
CA SER A 48 -12.21 -1.31 2.34
C SER A 48 -11.79 -2.51 1.50
N THR A 49 -11.80 -2.40 0.17
CA THR A 49 -11.30 -3.44 -0.75
C THR A 49 -9.86 -3.21 -1.19
N SER A 50 -9.20 -2.19 -0.63
CA SER A 50 -7.82 -1.82 -0.95
C SER A 50 -6.85 -2.11 0.21
N ASP A 51 -7.29 -2.86 1.22
CA ASP A 51 -6.40 -3.37 2.27
C ASP A 51 -5.39 -4.39 1.71
N HIS A 52 -4.36 -4.66 2.51
CA HIS A 52 -3.23 -5.50 2.15
C HIS A 52 -3.63 -6.87 1.58
N MET A 53 -4.69 -7.48 2.11
CA MET A 53 -5.16 -8.80 1.70
C MET A 53 -6.17 -8.74 0.56
N ALA A 54 -7.00 -7.70 0.52
CA ALA A 54 -8.05 -7.55 -0.50
C ALA A 54 -7.54 -6.96 -1.83
N ILE A 55 -6.38 -6.29 -1.85
CA ILE A 55 -5.93 -5.49 -2.99
C ILE A 55 -5.80 -6.27 -4.30
N LEU A 56 -5.47 -7.57 -4.26
CA LEU A 56 -5.39 -8.43 -5.45
C LEU A 56 -6.76 -8.86 -5.99
N ALA A 57 -7.81 -8.80 -5.16
CA ALA A 57 -9.19 -9.06 -5.56
C ALA A 57 -9.92 -7.79 -6.02
N ASN A 58 -9.37 -6.61 -5.74
CA ASN A 58 -9.97 -5.33 -6.08
C ASN A 58 -10.12 -5.16 -7.60
N SER A 59 -11.35 -4.97 -8.06
CA SER A 59 -11.65 -4.81 -9.49
C SER A 59 -11.00 -3.57 -10.10
N ASN A 60 -10.86 -2.49 -9.35
CA ASN A 60 -10.23 -1.25 -9.83
C ASN A 60 -8.72 -1.44 -10.01
N VAL A 61 -8.06 -2.17 -9.10
CA VAL A 61 -6.64 -2.52 -9.23
C VAL A 61 -6.42 -3.44 -10.42
N ARG A 62 -7.28 -4.45 -10.60
CA ARG A 62 -7.22 -5.35 -11.77
C ARG A 62 -7.41 -4.59 -13.07
N GLN A 63 -8.38 -3.67 -13.12
CA GLN A 63 -8.60 -2.84 -14.30
C GLN A 63 -7.39 -1.95 -14.59
N TYR A 64 -6.81 -1.32 -13.56
CA TYR A 64 -5.60 -0.52 -13.71
C TYR A 64 -4.43 -1.33 -14.29
N ILE A 65 -4.22 -2.56 -13.80
CA ILE A 65 -3.18 -3.45 -14.34
C ILE A 65 -3.47 -3.81 -15.81
N LEU A 66 -4.72 -4.11 -16.16
CA LEU A 66 -5.11 -4.37 -17.55
C LEU A 66 -4.83 -3.17 -18.45
N ASP A 67 -5.16 -1.96 -18.00
CA ASP A 67 -4.94 -0.74 -18.78
C ASP A 67 -3.44 -0.48 -19.01
N VAL A 68 -2.61 -0.71 -18.00
CA VAL A 68 -1.14 -0.61 -18.12
C VAL A 68 -0.58 -1.64 -19.10
N VAL A 69 -0.99 -2.91 -18.99
CA VAL A 69 -0.45 -4.01 -19.82
C VAL A 69 -0.95 -3.93 -21.27
N THR A 70 -2.15 -3.38 -21.49
CA THR A 70 -2.74 -3.25 -22.83
C THR A 70 -2.52 -1.87 -23.48
N GLY A 71 -1.81 -0.95 -22.82
CA GLY A 71 -1.50 0.37 -23.36
C GLY A 71 -2.73 1.29 -23.48
N LYS A 72 -3.75 1.10 -22.64
CA LYS A 72 -4.97 1.94 -22.60
C LYS A 72 -4.86 3.10 -21.61
N ARG A 73 -3.67 3.29 -21.05
CA ARG A 73 -3.33 4.33 -20.09
C ARG A 73 -2.40 5.35 -20.73
#